data_AF-A0A348WRL7-F1
#
_entry.id   AF-A0A348WRL7-F1
#
_cell.length_a   1.000
_cell.length_b   1.000
_cell.length_c   1.000
_cell.angle_alpha   90.00
_cell.angle_beta   90.00
_cell.angle_gamma   90.00
#
_symmetry.space_group_name_H-M   'P 1'
#
loop_
_entity.id
_entity.type
_entity.pdbx_description
1 polymer ?
#
loop_
_entity_poly.entity_id
_entity_poly.type
_entity_poly.pdbx_seq_one_letter_code
_entity_poly.pdbx_strand_id
1 'polypeptide(L)' 'MKRQKGNEGEIYINSFPKLKKWINECLCCYEKGYNPAMPEKITIVEGSLEVYNIKRLFKPLSLNQDGLCPQCEKVLKNRK' A
#
# COMPACT_ATOMS: atom_id res chain seq x y z
N MET A 1 21.47 5.60 4.79
CA MET A 1 20.09 6.04 4.46
C MET A 1 19.86 5.90 2.95
N LYS A 2 19.18 4.84 2.49
CA LYS A 2 18.88 4.67 1.05
C LYS A 2 17.36 4.55 0.85
N ARG A 3 16.75 5.58 0.25
CA ARG A 3 15.88 5.53 -0.96
C ARG A 3 15.05 6.80 -1.09
N GLN A 4 15.65 7.85 -1.66
CA GLN A 4 14.88 8.90 -2.34
C GLN A 4 14.45 8.39 -3.73
N LYS A 5 13.49 7.47 -3.75
CA LYS A 5 12.67 7.18 -4.95
C LYS A 5 11.19 7.51 -4.72
N GLY A 6 10.85 8.01 -3.52
CA GLY A 6 9.55 7.73 -2.90
C GLY A 6 8.75 8.97 -2.52
N ASN A 7 8.31 9.76 -3.49
CA ASN A 7 7.28 10.77 -3.21
C ASN A 7 6.12 10.77 -4.21
N GLU A 8 6.25 10.19 -5.41
CA GLU A 8 5.16 10.20 -6.40
C GLU A 8 3.89 9.49 -5.89
N GLY A 9 4.05 8.32 -5.25
CA GLY A 9 2.93 7.60 -4.63
C GLY A 9 2.26 8.41 -3.52
N GLU A 10 3.06 9.02 -2.65
CA GLU A 10 2.57 9.90 -1.57
C GLU A 10 1.85 11.13 -2.11
N ILE A 11 2.44 11.83 -3.09
CA ILE A 11 1.83 12.97 -3.76
C ILE A 11 0.50 12.56 -4.38
N TYR A 12 0.46 11.44 -5.10
CA TYR A 12 -0.76 10.94 -5.73
C TYR A 12 -1.86 10.68 -4.69
N ILE A 13 -1.54 9.94 -3.62
CA ILE A 13 -2.52 9.56 -2.61
C ILE A 13 -2.93 10.74 -1.72
N ASN A 14 -2.07 11.75 -1.56
CA ASN A 14 -2.43 13.00 -0.90
C ASN A 14 -3.34 13.89 -1.76
N SER A 15 -3.18 13.87 -3.09
CA SER A 15 -4.09 14.50 -4.05
C SER A 15 -5.45 13.80 -4.14
N PHE A 16 -5.51 12.50 -3.82
CA PHE A 16 -6.75 11.71 -3.84
C PHE A 16 -7.01 11.00 -2.50
N PRO A 17 -7.41 11.71 -1.43
CA PRO A 17 -7.54 11.14 -0.08
C PRO A 17 -8.49 9.94 0.02
N LYS A 18 -9.51 9.85 -0.85
CA LYS A 18 -10.45 8.71 -0.92
C LYS A 18 -9.76 7.39 -1.28
N LEU A 19 -8.59 7.44 -1.93
CA LEU A 19 -7.81 6.28 -2.33
C LEU A 19 -6.88 5.78 -1.21
N LYS A 20 -6.65 6.56 -0.14
CA LYS A 20 -5.80 6.20 1.01
C LYS A 20 -6.20 4.86 1.64
N LYS A 21 -7.50 4.56 1.69
CA LYS A 21 -8.02 3.30 2.24
C LYS A 21 -7.51 2.03 1.54
N TRP A 22 -6.97 2.17 0.34
CA TRP A 22 -6.38 1.07 -0.43
C TRP A 22 -4.86 0.96 -0.27
N ILE A 23 -4.25 1.84 0.52
CA ILE A 23 -2.83 1.79 0.84
C ILE A 23 -2.68 1.23 2.24
N ASN A 24 -1.98 0.10 2.32
CA ASN A 24 -1.54 -0.51 3.55
C ASN A 24 -0.21 0.08 3.97
N GLU A 25 -0.02 0.22 5.29
CA GLU A 25 1.23 0.63 5.91
C GLU A 25 1.54 -0.32 7.07
N CYS A 26 2.73 -0.93 7.04
CA CYS A 26 3.14 -1.83 8.11
C CYS A 26 3.50 -1.05 9.37
N LEU A 27 2.89 -1.39 10.52
CA LEU A 27 3.15 -0.68 11.79
C LEU A 27 4.59 -0.85 12.32
N CYS A 28 5.30 -1.89 11.87
CA CYS A 28 6.66 -2.18 12.34
C CYS A 28 7.75 -1.53 11.49
N CYS A 29 7.64 -1.59 10.15
CA CYS A 29 8.67 -1.08 9.24
C CYS A 29 8.26 0.18 8.47
N TYR A 30 7.01 0.65 8.62
CA TYR A 30 6.44 1.79 7.90
C TYR A 30 6.51 1.66 6.37
N GLU A 31 6.70 0.44 5.86
CA GLU A 31 6.61 0.18 4.43
C GLU A 31 5.17 0.34 3.98
N LYS A 32 4.98 1.07 2.87
CA LYS A 32 3.68 1.32 2.25
C LYS A 32 3.54 0.55 0.95
N GLY A 33 2.35 0.01 0.73
CA GLY A 33 1.99 -0.69 -0.49
C GLY A 33 0.48 -0.74 -0.67
N TYR A 34 -0.01 -1.09 -1.85
CA TYR A 34 -1.44 -1.23 -2.04
C TYR A 34 -1.95 -2.52 -1.40
N ASN A 35 -3.18 -2.48 -0.88
CA ASN A 35 -3.89 -3.63 -0.38
C ASN A 35 -4.23 -4.58 -1.55
N PRO A 36 -3.71 -5.83 -1.59
CA PRO A 36 -3.99 -6.76 -2.68
C PRO A 36 -5.46 -7.15 -2.84
N ALA A 37 -6.30 -6.93 -1.83
CA ALA A 37 -7.75 -7.09 -1.90
C ALA A 37 -8.47 -5.90 -2.55
N MET A 38 -7.74 -4.87 -2.99
CA MET A 38 -8.29 -3.74 -3.74
C MET A 38 -8.98 -4.23 -5.03
N PRO A 39 -10.21 -3.77 -5.32
CA PRO A 39 -10.94 -4.22 -6.50
C PRO A 39 -10.26 -3.77 -7.80
N GLU A 40 -10.58 -4.44 -8.91
CA GLU A 40 -10.07 -4.07 -10.24
C GLU A 40 -10.61 -2.72 -10.74
N LYS A 41 -11.73 -2.25 -10.19
CA LYS A 41 -12.32 -0.93 -10.42
C LYS A 41 -12.74 -0.32 -9.09
N ILE A 42 -12.31 0.93 -8.84
CA ILE A 42 -12.66 1.68 -7.62
C ILE A 42 -13.85 2.61 -7.87
N THR A 43 -13.89 3.25 -9.05
CA THR A 43 -14.99 4.10 -9.48
C THR A 43 -15.73 3.45 -10.64
N ILE A 44 -17.00 3.80 -10.81
CA ILE A 44 -17.86 3.31 -11.90
C ILE A 44 -17.68 4.11 -13.20
N VAL A 45 -16.83 5.14 -13.18
CA VAL A 45 -16.59 6.01 -14.33
C VAL A 45 -15.74 5.25 -15.33
N GLU A 46 -16.21 5.14 -16.57
CA GLU A 46 -15.43 4.51 -17.63
C GLU A 46 -14.17 5.34 -17.93
N GLY A 47 -13.04 4.65 -18.12
CA GLY A 47 -11.74 5.27 -18.36
C GLY A 47 -10.99 5.71 -17.10
N SER A 48 -11.49 5.39 -15.91
CA SER A 48 -10.81 5.72 -14.66
C SER A 48 -9.48 4.94 -14.52
N LEU A 49 -8.42 5.64 -14.07
CA LEU A 49 -7.05 5.10 -14.00
C LEU A 49 -6.55 4.91 -12.55
N GLU A 50 -7.42 4.94 -11.54
CA GLU A 50 -6.99 4.91 -10.14
C GLU A 50 -6.28 3.61 -9.79
N VAL A 51 -6.87 2.46 -10.17
CA VAL A 51 -6.28 1.14 -9.91
C VAL A 51 -4.95 0.98 -10.64
N TYR A 52 -4.88 1.44 -11.89
CA TYR A 52 -3.65 1.43 -12.68
C TYR A 52 -2.55 2.25 -12.00
N ASN A 53 -2.86 3.50 -11.61
CA ASN A 53 -1.90 4.39 -10.97
C ASN A 53 -1.45 3.86 -9.61
N ILE A 54 -2.36 3.32 -8.79
CA ILE A 54 -2.02 2.71 -7.50
C ILE A 54 -1.06 1.53 -7.69
N LYS A 55 -1.36 0.58 -8.60
CA LYS A 55 -0.50 -0.57 -8.86
C LYS A 55 0.85 -0.19 -9.47
N ARG A 56 0.91 0.92 -10.20
CA ARG A 56 2.15 1.47 -10.77
C ARG A 56 3.03 2.13 -9.71
N LEU A 57 2.43 2.84 -8.76
CA LEU A 57 3.14 3.66 -7.76
C LEU A 57 3.47 2.90 -6.47
N PHE A 58 2.68 1.90 -6.11
CA PHE A 58 2.82 1.13 -4.90
C PHE A 58 3.01 -0.35 -5.22
N LYS A 59 3.86 -1.03 -4.44
CA LYS A 59 3.96 -2.49 -4.48
C LYS A 59 2.80 -3.12 -3.72
N PRO A 60 2.40 -4.37 -4.03
CA PRO A 60 1.43 -5.08 -3.21
C PRO A 60 1.98 -5.26 -1.79
N LEU A 61 1.15 -4.99 -0.78
CA LEU A 61 1.50 -5.19 0.62
C LEU A 61 0.29 -5.75 1.38
N SER A 62 0.30 -7.05 1.66
CA SER A 62 -0.65 -7.66 2.59
C SER A 62 -0.25 -7.33 4.02
N LEU A 63 -1.23 -7.12 4.89
CA LEU A 63 -1.03 -7.02 6.33
C LEU A 63 -1.80 -8.16 7.02
N ASN A 64 -1.27 -8.64 8.14
CA ASN A 64 -2.00 -9.54 9.03
C ASN A 64 -2.99 -8.74 9.91
N GLN A 65 -3.70 -9.42 10.82
CA GLN A 65 -4.66 -8.80 11.73
C GLN A 65 -4.03 -7.76 12.68
N ASP A 66 -2.73 -7.89 12.96
CA ASP A 66 -1.97 -6.97 13.81
C ASP A 66 -1.39 -5.77 13.03
N GLY A 67 -1.69 -5.64 11.73
CA GLY A 67 -1.17 -4.56 10.89
C GLY A 67 0.30 -4.73 10.48
N LEU A 68 0.81 -5.97 10.47
CA LEU A 68 2.19 -6.29 10.13
C LEU A 68 2.30 -6.91 8.73
N CYS A 69 3.35 -6.53 7.99
CA CYS A 69 3.69 -7.20 6.75
C CYS A 69 4.23 -8.62 7.01
N PRO A 70 4.20 -9.53 6.02
CA PRO A 70 4.64 -10.92 6.20
C PRO A 70 6.09 -11.04 6.69
N GLN A 71 6.95 -10.10 6.30
CA GLN A 71 8.34 -10.08 6.74
C GLN A 71 8.46 -9.73 8.23
N CYS A 72 7.76 -8.69 8.69
CA CYS A 72 7.74 -8.31 10.10
C CYS A 72 7.06 -9.37 10.97
N GLU A 73 5.96 -9.96 10.50
CA GLU A 73 5.29 -11.08 11.17
C GLU A 73 6.25 -12.26 11.38
N LYS A 74 7.00 -12.67 10.35
CA LYS A 74 7.98 -13.76 10.45
C LYS A 74 9.08 -13.46 11.47
N VAL A 75 9.58 -12.23 11.50
CA VAL A 75 10.62 -11.81 12.46
C VAL A 75 10.09 -11.88 13.89
N LEU A 76 8.85 -11.48 14.15
CA LEU A 76 8.26 -11.57 15.49
C LEU A 76 7.98 -13.02 15.91
N LYS A 77 7.48 -13.86 15.01
CA LYS A 77 7.23 -15.28 15.32
C LYS A 77 8.51 -16.03 15.66
N ASN A 78 9.62 -15.74 14.97
CA ASN A 78 10.91 -16.38 15.22
C ASN A 78 11.58 -15.95 16.55
N ARG A 79 11.04 -14.93 17.24
CA ARG A 79 11.52 -14.48 18.55
C ARG A 79 10.73 -15.05 19.73
N LYS A 80 9.63 -15.75 19.45
CA LYS A 80 8.85 -16.50 20.45
C LYS A 80 9.31 -17.95 20.47
#